data_AF-A0A0T7BNX5-F1
#
_entry.id   AF-A0A0T7BNX5-F1
#
_cell.length_a   1.000
_cell.length_b   1.000
_cell.length_c   1.000
_cell.angle_alpha   90.00
_cell.angle_beta   90.00
_cell.angle_gamma   90.00
#
_symmetry.space_group_name_H-M   'P 1'
#
loop_
_entity.id
_entity.type
_entity.pdbx_description
1 polymer ?
#
loop_
_entity_poly.entity_id
_entity_poly.type
_entity_poly.pdbx_seq_one_letter_code
_entity_poly.pdbx_strand_id
1 'polypeptide(L)'
;MERGLLWLPLLVAFFWLAWQGSREYQKIEAYRVWAEQFDRAKYDIYAVLGQKDDMISWGKPTPSGTVDVQSFSLGDVQGVSLFVDNQLVDWENLPPKGRKIELEFRFSPGKDAVRIPFTEIPMAAQWGKFLHERVNHPG
;
A
#
# COMPACT_ATOMS: atom_id res chain seq x y z
N MET A 1 9.91 -12.97 -51.04
CA MET A 1 8.88 -12.45 -50.11
C MET A 1 9.25 -12.88 -48.68
N GLU A 2 10.32 -12.31 -48.11
CA GLU A 2 10.91 -12.80 -46.84
C GLU A 2 10.84 -11.76 -45.70
N ARG A 3 10.31 -10.55 -45.98
CA ARG A 3 10.26 -9.46 -45.00
C ARG A 3 9.01 -9.44 -44.12
N GLY A 4 7.98 -10.24 -44.44
CA GLY A 4 6.73 -10.31 -43.66
C GLY A 4 6.83 -11.15 -42.38
N LEU A 5 7.81 -12.05 -42.31
CA LEU A 5 7.98 -12.97 -41.18
C LEU A 5 8.42 -12.25 -39.89
N LEU A 6 9.08 -11.09 -40.00
CA LEU A 6 9.50 -10.28 -38.84
C LEU A 6 8.38 -9.40 -38.28
N TRP A 7 7.36 -9.07 -39.08
CA TRP A 7 6.24 -8.23 -38.63
C TRP A 7 5.28 -8.99 -37.70
N LEU A 8 5.09 -10.30 -37.91
CA LEU A 8 4.21 -11.10 -37.07
C LEU A 8 4.72 -11.20 -35.61
N PRO A 9 5.99 -11.54 -35.34
CA PRO A 9 6.56 -11.49 -33.99
C PRO A 9 6.48 -10.10 -33.36
N LEU A 10 6.74 -9.04 -34.14
CA LEU A 10 6.68 -7.67 -33.64
C LEU A 10 5.25 -7.27 -33.24
N LEU A 11 4.26 -7.66 -34.05
CA LEU A 11 2.85 -7.46 -33.77
C LEU A 11 2.42 -8.20 -32.50
N VAL A 12 2.86 -9.45 -32.34
CA VAL A 12 2.61 -10.23 -31.11
C VAL A 12 3.21 -9.55 -29.88
N ALA A 13 4.46 -9.08 -29.97
CA ALA A 13 5.10 -8.33 -28.89
C ALA A 13 4.34 -7.03 -28.55
N PHE A 14 3.85 -6.31 -29.57
CA PHE A 14 3.04 -5.11 -29.38
C PHE A 14 1.73 -5.40 -28.64
N PHE A 15 0.97 -6.42 -29.08
CA PHE A 15 -0.27 -6.80 -28.40
C PHE A 15 -0.03 -7.25 -26.96
N TRP A 16 1.07 -7.96 -26.71
CA TRP A 16 1.47 -8.34 -25.35
C TRP A 16 1.71 -7.10 -24.48
N LEU A 17 2.49 -6.14 -24.96
CA LEU A 17 2.80 -4.91 -24.23
C LEU A 17 1.54 -4.07 -23.99
N ALA A 18 0.67 -3.95 -24.99
CA ALA A 18 -0.60 -3.23 -24.87
C ALA A 18 -1.51 -3.88 -23.82
N TRP A 19 -1.58 -5.23 -23.79
CA TRP A 19 -2.30 -5.96 -22.75
C TRP A 19 -1.71 -5.65 -21.37
N GLN A 20 -0.39 -5.73 -21.20
CA GLN A 20 0.25 -5.44 -19.92
C GLN A 20 0.00 -4.00 -19.45
N GLY A 21 0.08 -3.03 -20.36
CA GLY A 21 -0.25 -1.63 -20.06
C GLY A 21 -1.70 -1.46 -19.62
N SER A 22 -2.65 -2.12 -20.30
CA SER A 22 -4.06 -2.08 -19.93
C SER A 22 -4.33 -2.68 -18.54
N ARG A 23 -3.66 -3.78 -18.18
CA ARG A 23 -3.80 -4.40 -16.85
C ARG A 23 -3.28 -3.50 -15.74
N GLU A 24 -2.17 -2.79 -15.95
CA GLU A 24 -1.65 -1.88 -14.93
C GLU A 24 -2.54 -0.63 -14.80
N TYR A 25 -3.04 -0.11 -15.93
CA TYR A 25 -4.02 0.96 -15.92
C TYR A 25 -5.30 0.60 -15.15
N GLN A 26 -5.85 -0.60 -15.36
CA GLN A 26 -7.01 -1.10 -14.63
C GLN A 26 -6.78 -1.13 -13.12
N LYS A 27 -5.57 -1.50 -12.67
CA LYS A 27 -5.24 -1.52 -11.24
C LYS A 27 -5.25 -0.12 -10.62
N ILE A 28 -4.71 0.87 -11.33
CA ILE A 28 -4.70 2.27 -10.88
C ILE A 28 -6.14 2.81 -10.84
N GLU A 29 -6.95 2.51 -11.85
CA GLU A 29 -8.34 2.96 -11.91
C GLU A 29 -9.21 2.31 -10.82
N ALA A 30 -9.00 1.01 -10.58
CA ALA A 30 -9.66 0.30 -9.48
C ALA A 30 -9.27 0.89 -8.11
N TYR A 31 -8.00 1.26 -7.92
CA TYR A 31 -7.57 2.00 -6.74
C TYR A 31 -8.23 3.38 -6.66
N ARG A 32 -8.31 4.12 -7.77
CA ARG A 32 -8.92 5.45 -7.81
C ARG A 32 -10.34 5.42 -7.25
N VAL A 33 -11.17 4.50 -7.77
CA VAL A 33 -12.55 4.30 -7.30
C VAL A 33 -12.58 3.86 -5.83
N TRP A 34 -11.69 2.97 -5.41
CA TRP A 34 -11.59 2.54 -4.02
C TRP A 34 -11.21 3.70 -3.08
N ALA A 35 -10.34 4.59 -3.53
CA ALA A 35 -9.79 5.72 -2.77
C ALA A 35 -10.80 6.86 -2.56
N GLU A 36 -11.77 7.03 -3.46
CA GLU A 36 -12.75 8.14 -3.45
C GLU A 36 -13.58 8.23 -2.16
N GLN A 37 -13.73 7.12 -1.42
CA GLN A 37 -14.51 7.08 -0.18
C GLN A 37 -13.75 7.51 1.09
N PHE A 38 -12.43 7.71 0.99
CA PHE A 38 -11.54 7.99 2.12
C PHE A 38 -11.12 9.46 2.15
N ASP A 39 -10.93 10.02 3.35
CA ASP A 39 -10.39 11.37 3.53
C ASP A 39 -8.93 11.45 3.09
N ARG A 40 -8.21 10.34 3.33
CA ARG A 40 -6.82 10.18 2.91
C ARG A 40 -6.60 8.75 2.46
N ALA A 41 -6.04 8.58 1.26
CA ALA A 41 -5.69 7.28 0.73
C ALA A 41 -4.28 7.28 0.14
N LYS A 42 -3.64 6.11 0.21
CA LYS A 42 -2.35 5.81 -0.39
C LYS A 42 -2.47 4.56 -1.25
N TYR A 43 -1.83 4.65 -2.41
CA TYR A 43 -1.48 3.50 -3.22
C TYR A 43 -0.04 3.10 -3.00
N ASP A 44 0.19 1.80 -2.89
CA ASP A 44 1.51 1.17 -2.90
C ASP A 44 1.36 -0.23 -3.46
N ILE A 45 2.40 -0.70 -4.16
CA ILE A 45 2.34 -1.94 -4.95
C ILE A 45 2.02 -3.15 -4.06
N TYR A 46 2.40 -3.12 -2.78
CA TYR A 46 2.13 -4.21 -1.85
C TYR A 46 0.80 -4.08 -1.12
N ALA A 47 0.39 -2.86 -0.77
CA ALA A 47 -0.86 -2.61 -0.07
C ALA A 47 -1.39 -1.20 -0.32
N VAL A 48 -2.72 -1.08 -0.43
CA VAL A 48 -3.40 0.21 -0.37
C VAL A 48 -3.82 0.49 1.06
N LEU A 49 -3.86 1.76 1.44
CA LEU A 49 -4.22 2.21 2.77
C LEU A 49 -5.15 3.41 2.65
N GLY A 50 -6.29 3.37 3.34
CA GLY A 50 -7.31 4.39 3.33
C GLY A 50 -7.71 4.72 4.76
N GLN A 51 -7.84 6.01 5.06
CA GLN A 51 -8.33 6.51 6.33
C GLN A 51 -9.62 7.30 6.07
N LYS A 52 -10.66 6.96 6.81
CA LYS A 52 -11.92 7.69 6.87
C LYS A 52 -12.30 7.86 8.32
N ASP A 53 -12.41 9.10 8.79
CA ASP A 53 -12.59 9.40 10.22
C ASP A 53 -11.50 8.70 11.07
N ASP A 54 -11.86 7.86 12.04
CA ASP A 54 -10.90 7.05 12.80
C ASP A 54 -10.72 5.63 12.26
N MET A 55 -11.37 5.29 11.14
CA MET A 55 -11.26 3.97 10.54
C MET A 55 -10.11 3.91 9.54
N ILE A 56 -9.22 2.95 9.75
CA ILE A 56 -8.21 2.55 8.76
C ILE A 56 -8.73 1.33 8.02
N SER A 57 -8.63 1.36 6.70
CA SER A 57 -8.88 0.21 5.82
C SER A 57 -7.66 -0.02 4.94
N TRP A 58 -7.23 -1.27 4.81
CA TRP A 58 -6.10 -1.61 3.98
C TRP A 58 -6.33 -2.96 3.30
N GLY A 59 -5.65 -3.19 2.18
CA GLY A 59 -5.77 -4.43 1.43
C GLY A 59 -4.81 -4.48 0.26
N LYS A 60 -4.90 -5.53 -0.55
CA LYS A 60 -4.00 -5.74 -1.68
C LYS A 60 -4.60 -5.17 -2.98
N PRO A 61 -3.92 -4.27 -3.69
CA PRO A 61 -4.42 -3.76 -4.97
C PRO A 61 -4.36 -4.83 -6.06
N THR A 62 -5.46 -4.99 -6.81
CA THR A 62 -5.51 -5.85 -7.99
C THR A 62 -6.22 -5.14 -9.14
N PRO A 63 -6.04 -5.59 -10.41
CA PRO A 63 -6.75 -5.02 -11.55
C PRO A 63 -8.28 -5.09 -11.45
N SER A 64 -8.82 -6.00 -10.62
CA SER A 64 -10.26 -6.16 -10.38
C SER A 64 -10.77 -5.44 -9.13
N GLY A 65 -9.93 -4.69 -8.42
CA GLY A 65 -10.27 -4.06 -7.14
C GLY A 65 -9.31 -4.42 -6.01
N THR A 66 -9.47 -3.77 -4.87
CA THR A 66 -8.74 -4.12 -3.66
C THR A 66 -9.33 -5.39 -3.05
N VAL A 67 -8.48 -6.38 -2.80
CA VAL A 67 -8.86 -7.65 -2.15
C VAL A 67 -8.26 -7.74 -0.74
N ASP A 68 -8.72 -8.71 0.04
CA ASP A 68 -8.27 -8.95 1.42
C ASP A 68 -8.37 -7.69 2.30
N VAL A 69 -9.42 -6.89 2.08
CA VAL A 69 -9.64 -5.64 2.79
C VAL A 69 -9.91 -5.92 4.27
N GLN A 70 -9.09 -5.35 5.12
CA GLN A 70 -9.24 -5.38 6.57
C GLN A 70 -9.38 -3.95 7.07
N SER A 71 -10.20 -3.78 8.09
CA SER A 71 -10.44 -2.47 8.70
C SER A 71 -10.34 -2.52 10.21
N PHE A 72 -9.81 -1.46 10.80
CA PHE A 72 -9.72 -1.30 12.25
C PHE A 72 -9.87 0.17 12.64
N SER A 73 -10.32 0.42 13.87
CA SER A 73 -10.39 1.77 14.43
C SER A 73 -9.03 2.17 15.01
N LEU A 74 -8.60 3.41 14.75
CA LEU A 74 -7.44 4.03 15.41
C LEU A 74 -7.64 4.17 16.91
N GLY A 75 -8.89 4.29 17.38
CA GLY A 75 -9.19 4.32 18.82
C GLY A 75 -8.86 3.01 19.56
N ASP A 76 -8.75 1.89 18.83
CA ASP A 76 -8.36 0.59 19.42
C ASP A 76 -6.82 0.40 19.42
N VAL A 77 -6.09 1.26 18.72
CA VAL A 77 -4.64 1.16 18.54
C VAL A 77 -3.94 1.78 19.74
N GLN A 78 -3.09 0.99 20.40
CA GLN A 78 -2.24 1.46 21.50
C GLN A 78 -0.92 2.07 21.03
N GLY A 79 -0.49 1.76 19.81
CA GLY A 79 0.72 2.35 19.25
C GLY A 79 0.98 1.94 17.82
N VAL A 80 1.68 2.83 17.12
CA VAL A 80 2.15 2.65 15.74
C VAL A 80 3.67 2.58 15.76
N SER A 81 4.26 1.68 14.98
CA SER A 81 5.72 1.49 14.93
C SER A 81 6.16 1.13 13.52
N LEU A 82 7.29 1.68 13.07
CA LEU A 82 7.89 1.35 11.77
C LEU A 82 8.95 0.27 11.93
N PHE A 83 8.82 -0.78 11.13
CA PHE A 83 9.80 -1.84 11.02
C PHE A 83 10.46 -1.81 9.64
N VAL A 84 11.79 -1.89 9.62
CA VAL A 84 12.58 -2.11 8.41
C VAL A 84 13.45 -3.34 8.64
N ASP A 85 13.32 -4.34 7.78
CA ASP A 85 14.00 -5.64 7.89
C ASP A 85 13.87 -6.25 9.30
N ASN A 86 12.63 -6.21 9.83
CA ASN A 86 12.26 -6.69 11.17
C ASN A 86 12.90 -5.92 12.35
N GLN A 87 13.56 -4.79 12.10
CA GLN A 87 14.10 -3.91 13.14
C GLN A 87 13.21 -2.69 13.33
N LEU A 88 12.96 -2.33 14.59
CA LEU A 88 12.24 -1.11 14.92
C LEU A 88 13.09 0.11 14.50
N VAL A 89 12.47 1.04 13.78
CA VAL A 89 13.12 2.24 13.26
C VAL A 89 12.53 3.49 13.91
N ASP A 90 13.42 4.43 14.24
CA ASP A 90 13.05 5.75 14.73
C ASP A 90 12.60 6.65 13.57
N TRP A 91 11.53 7.42 13.80
CA TRP A 91 10.94 8.28 12.78
C TRP A 91 11.83 9.43 12.30
N GLU A 92 12.80 9.84 13.11
CA GLU A 92 13.77 10.91 12.83
C GLU A 92 15.09 10.38 12.28
N ASN A 93 15.35 9.08 12.42
CA ASN A 93 16.57 8.43 11.92
C ASN A 93 16.24 7.20 11.06
N LEU A 94 15.79 7.47 9.84
CA LEU A 94 15.40 6.43 8.89
C LEU A 94 16.64 5.78 8.25
N PRO A 95 16.69 4.44 8.14
CA PRO A 95 17.75 3.78 7.41
C PRO A 95 17.66 4.13 5.92
N PRO A 96 18.80 4.21 5.21
CA PRO A 96 18.81 4.61 3.80
C PRO A 96 18.22 3.54 2.86
N LYS A 97 18.16 2.27 3.31
CA LYS A 97 17.69 1.12 2.52
C LYS A 97 17.08 0.06 3.45
N GLY A 98 16.19 -0.74 2.88
CA GLY A 98 15.61 -1.93 3.50
C GLY A 98 14.73 -2.67 2.49
N ARG A 99 14.51 -3.97 2.70
CA ARG A 99 13.73 -4.81 1.77
C ARG A 99 12.31 -5.02 2.27
N LYS A 100 12.15 -5.20 3.57
CA LYS A 100 10.86 -5.46 4.21
C LYS A 100 10.49 -4.27 5.08
N ILE A 101 9.55 -3.46 4.62
CA ILE A 101 9.14 -2.22 5.30
C ILE A 101 7.69 -2.41 5.72
N GLU A 102 7.41 -2.31 7.01
CA GLU A 102 6.09 -2.58 7.58
C GLU A 102 5.74 -1.51 8.62
N LEU A 103 4.52 -0.98 8.57
CA LEU A 103 3.93 -0.29 9.71
C LEU A 103 3.16 -1.29 10.56
N GLU A 104 3.53 -1.40 11.83
CA GLU A 104 2.86 -2.22 12.82
C GLU A 104 1.89 -1.37 13.65
N PHE A 105 0.68 -1.88 13.81
CA PHE A 105 -0.36 -1.37 14.68
C PHE A 105 -0.57 -2.35 15.82
N ARG A 106 -0.26 -1.92 17.04
CA ARG A 106 -0.45 -2.71 18.25
C ARG A 106 -1.78 -2.36 18.89
N PHE A 107 -2.56 -3.36 19.26
CA PHE A 107 -3.87 -3.21 19.89
C PHE A 107 -3.81 -3.62 21.35
N SER A 108 -4.92 -3.40 22.05
CA SER A 108 -5.09 -3.88 23.43
C SER A 108 -4.91 -5.40 23.55
N PRO A 109 -4.47 -5.91 24.71
CA PRO A 109 -4.22 -7.33 24.93
C PRO A 109 -5.42 -8.18 24.49
N GLY A 110 -5.17 -9.19 23.63
CA GLY A 110 -6.19 -10.07 23.08
C GLY A 110 -6.55 -9.82 21.60
N LYS A 111 -6.00 -8.77 20.96
CA LYS A 111 -6.04 -8.58 19.50
C LYS A 111 -4.63 -8.70 18.92
N ASP A 112 -4.52 -9.42 17.79
CA ASP A 112 -3.26 -9.55 17.07
C ASP A 112 -2.82 -8.21 16.47
N ALA A 113 -1.51 -7.98 16.42
CA ALA A 113 -0.95 -6.81 15.76
C ALA A 113 -1.17 -6.88 14.24
N VAL A 114 -1.50 -5.75 13.63
CA VAL A 114 -1.63 -5.64 12.17
C VAL A 114 -0.35 -5.06 11.59
N ARG A 115 0.17 -5.67 10.52
CA ARG A 115 1.35 -5.18 9.79
C ARG A 115 0.99 -4.86 8.36
N ILE A 116 1.16 -3.60 7.99
CA ILE A 116 0.85 -3.09 6.65
C ILE A 116 2.18 -2.89 5.91
N PRO A 117 2.41 -3.58 4.77
CA PRO A 117 3.67 -3.48 4.04
C PRO A 117 3.74 -2.20 3.19
N PHE A 118 4.96 -1.72 2.99
CA PHE A 118 5.30 -0.57 2.16
C PHE A 118 6.46 -0.91 1.21
N THR A 119 6.50 -0.27 0.03
CA THR A 119 7.64 -0.36 -0.89
C THR A 119 8.77 0.60 -0.51
N GLU A 120 8.45 1.73 0.11
CA GLU A 120 9.41 2.82 0.36
C GLU A 120 9.40 3.28 1.82
N ILE A 121 10.60 3.43 2.39
CA ILE A 121 10.81 3.86 3.78
C ILE A 121 10.27 5.28 4.01
N PRO A 122 10.55 6.29 3.16
CA PRO A 122 10.04 7.64 3.38
C PRO A 122 8.51 7.69 3.41
N MET A 123 7.86 6.93 2.53
CA MET A 123 6.40 6.85 2.48
C MET A 123 5.80 6.16 3.69
N ALA A 124 6.43 5.07 4.16
CA ALA A 124 6.06 4.40 5.41
C ALA A 124 6.23 5.34 6.61
N ALA A 125 7.32 6.10 6.67
CA ALA A 125 7.58 7.05 7.74
C ALA A 125 6.56 8.20 7.75
N GLN A 126 6.22 8.75 6.59
CA GLN A 126 5.22 9.83 6.49
C GLN A 126 3.85 9.39 7.00
N TRP A 127 3.39 8.20 6.58
CA TRP A 127 2.14 7.63 7.07
C TRP A 127 2.21 7.25 8.54
N GLY A 128 3.32 6.64 8.96
CA GLY A 128 3.53 6.26 10.36
C GLY A 128 3.50 7.44 11.30
N LYS A 129 4.17 8.56 10.97
CA LYS A 129 4.11 9.81 11.74
C LYS A 129 2.68 10.33 11.85
N PHE A 130 1.97 10.46 10.73
CA PHE A 130 0.58 10.93 10.70
C PHE A 130 -0.34 10.08 11.58
N LEU A 131 -0.25 8.75 11.49
CA LEU A 131 -1.11 7.83 12.25
C LEU A 131 -0.71 7.78 13.73
N HIS A 132 0.59 7.87 14.03
CA HIS A 132 1.09 7.94 15.40
C HIS A 132 0.59 9.20 16.12
N GLU A 133 0.60 10.36 15.44
CA GLU A 133 0.06 11.60 15.97
C GLU A 133 -1.43 11.50 16.28
N ARG A 134 -2.24 10.91 15.38
CA ARG A 134 -3.67 10.72 15.61
C ARG A 134 -3.99 9.76 16.76
N VAL A 135 -3.21 8.69 16.93
CA VAL A 135 -3.40 7.76 18.05
C VAL A 135 -3.09 8.43 19.39
N ASN A 136 -2.07 9.27 19.45
CA ASN A 136 -1.69 9.96 20.69
C ASN A 136 -2.53 11.22 20.98
N HIS A 137 -3.09 11.84 19.94
CA HIS A 137 -3.95 13.03 20.03
C HIS A 137 -5.27 12.77 19.31
N PRO A 138 -6.17 11.93 19.89
CA PRO A 138 -7.52 11.78 19.37
C PRO A 138 -8.25 13.12 19.52
N GLY A 139 -8.52 13.77 18.39
CA GLY A 139 -9.26 15.04 18.33
C GLY A 139 -10.73 14.89 18.66
#